data_AF-A0A075H5H8-F1
#
_entry.id   AF-A0A075H5H8-F1
#
_cell.length_a   1.000
_cell.length_b   1.000
_cell.length_c   1.000
_cell.angle_alpha   90.00
_cell.angle_beta   90.00
_cell.angle_gamma   90.00
#
_symmetry.space_group_name_H-M   'P 1'
#
loop_
_entity.id
_entity.type
_entity.pdbx_description
1 polymer ?
#
loop_
_entity_poly.entity_id
_entity_poly.type
_entity_poly.pdbx_seq_one_letter_code
_entity_poly.pdbx_strand_id
1 'polypeptide(L)'
;MNIIEANKIFRKSIIKSFFEEELVKLDFKKSNIKHTTISGDGLMQSNLLHIFFDIETGADYPDGDEWFIADFLFPYSMNIPDEIKGADYFTTISAEEGKNFWHHREMVRYKYGKTKKLTEALEFLDTKYKELHSLVEPLEKDIK
;
A
#
# COMPACT_ATOMS: atom_id res chain seq x y z
N MET A 1 26.68 -7.43 4.88
CA MET A 1 25.39 -6.74 4.72
C MET A 1 24.62 -6.92 6.01
N ASN A 2 24.14 -5.84 6.63
CA ASN A 2 23.32 -5.92 7.83
C ASN A 2 21.95 -6.54 7.48
N ILE A 3 21.29 -7.22 8.42
CA ILE A 3 19.95 -7.80 8.24
C ILE A 3 18.94 -6.78 7.71
N ILE A 4 19.01 -5.53 8.20
CA ILE A 4 18.15 -4.43 7.74
C ILE A 4 18.31 -4.20 6.23
N GLU A 5 19.55 -4.09 5.77
CA GLU A 5 19.86 -3.87 4.35
C GLU A 5 19.44 -5.07 3.50
N ALA A 6 19.68 -6.28 4.00
CA ALA A 6 19.30 -7.52 3.34
C ALA A 6 17.78 -7.57 3.13
N ASN A 7 17.00 -7.36 4.19
CA ASN A 7 15.54 -7.38 4.15
C ASN A 7 14.98 -6.33 3.17
N LYS A 8 15.51 -5.10 3.20
CA LYS A 8 15.11 -4.05 2.24
C LYS A 8 15.38 -4.44 0.79
N ILE A 9 16.54 -5.03 0.51
CA ILE A 9 16.89 -5.50 -0.84
C ILE A 9 15.93 -6.61 -1.29
N PHE A 10 15.65 -7.59 -0.44
CA PHE A 10 14.71 -8.67 -0.76
C PHE A 10 13.30 -8.15 -1.02
N ARG A 11 12.76 -7.32 -0.12
CA ARG A 11 11.45 -6.69 -0.27
C ARG A 11 11.36 -5.92 -1.57
N LYS A 12 12.31 -5.00 -1.81
CA LYS A 12 12.34 -4.18 -3.03
C LYS A 12 12.42 -5.03 -4.29
N SER A 13 13.20 -6.12 -4.26
CA SER A 13 13.33 -7.02 -5.41
C SER A 13 12.00 -7.74 -5.69
N ILE A 14 11.38 -8.33 -4.68
CA ILE A 14 10.09 -9.04 -4.83
C ILE A 14 8.97 -8.10 -5.26
N ILE A 15 8.90 -6.90 -4.67
CA ILE A 15 7.88 -5.92 -5.02
C ILE A 15 8.01 -5.56 -6.50
N LYS A 16 9.21 -5.18 -6.95
CA LYS A 16 9.44 -4.78 -8.33
C LYS A 16 9.30 -5.91 -9.33
N SER A 17 9.88 -7.09 -9.05
CA SER A 17 9.94 -8.17 -10.02
C SER A 17 8.67 -9.02 -10.08
N PHE A 18 7.77 -8.88 -9.10
CA PHE A 18 6.54 -9.67 -9.04
C PHE A 18 5.32 -8.78 -8.80
N PHE A 19 5.21 -8.12 -7.64
CA PHE A 19 3.96 -7.42 -7.29
C PHE A 19 3.62 -6.28 -8.25
N GLU A 20 4.56 -5.39 -8.57
CA GLU A 20 4.32 -4.29 -9.50
C GLU A 20 3.96 -4.81 -10.91
N GLU A 21 4.70 -5.80 -11.42
CA GLU A 21 4.46 -6.42 -12.72
C GLU A 21 3.09 -7.11 -12.82
N GLU A 22 2.68 -7.85 -11.77
CA GLU A 22 1.38 -8.51 -11.74
C GLU A 22 0.23 -7.51 -11.54
N LEU A 23 0.41 -6.48 -10.72
CA LEU A 23 -0.60 -5.42 -10.56
C LEU A 23 -0.83 -4.67 -11.87
N VAL A 24 0.21 -4.41 -12.67
CA VAL A 24 0.06 -3.80 -14.00
C VAL A 24 -0.80 -4.65 -14.92
N LYS A 25 -0.71 -5.98 -14.86
CA LYS A 25 -1.60 -6.89 -15.60
C LYS A 25 -3.05 -6.85 -15.12
N LEU A 26 -3.27 -6.40 -13.89
CA LEU A 26 -4.58 -6.10 -13.31
C LEU A 26 -4.97 -4.64 -13.56
N ASP A 27 -4.46 -3.97 -14.59
CA ASP A 27 -4.77 -2.58 -14.97
C ASP A 27 -4.35 -1.49 -13.96
N PHE A 28 -3.51 -1.81 -12.97
CA PHE A 28 -2.89 -0.77 -12.15
C PHE A 28 -1.93 0.06 -12.99
N LYS A 29 -1.97 1.37 -12.79
CA LYS A 29 -1.10 2.35 -13.44
C LYS A 29 -0.30 3.10 -12.40
N LYS A 30 0.80 3.70 -12.82
CA LYS A 30 1.60 4.57 -11.97
C LYS A 30 0.74 5.72 -11.42
N SER A 31 0.74 5.86 -10.10
CA SER A 31 0.09 6.96 -9.38
C SER A 31 0.77 8.29 -9.71
N ASN A 32 -0.04 9.35 -9.82
CA ASN A 32 0.41 10.74 -9.91
C ASN A 32 0.55 11.42 -8.54
N ILE A 33 0.20 10.72 -7.45
CA ILE A 33 0.30 11.21 -6.07
C ILE A 33 1.64 10.79 -5.46
N LYS A 34 2.14 11.62 -4.54
CA LYS A 34 3.32 11.31 -3.73
C LYS A 34 2.90 11.03 -2.30
N HIS A 35 3.43 9.94 -1.76
CA HIS A 35 3.28 9.61 -0.35
C HIS A 35 4.20 10.49 0.50
N THR A 36 3.75 10.83 1.70
CA THR A 36 4.45 11.75 2.62
C THR A 36 5.69 11.13 3.24
N THR A 37 5.62 9.85 3.61
CA THR A 37 6.72 9.10 4.27
C THR A 37 7.35 8.00 3.42
N ILE A 38 6.63 7.40 2.47
CA ILE A 38 7.13 6.30 1.63
C ILE A 38 7.75 6.88 0.36
N SER A 39 9.03 6.60 0.13
CA SER A 39 9.72 7.00 -1.09
C SER A 39 9.32 6.12 -2.27
N GLY A 40 9.10 6.71 -3.44
CA GLY A 40 8.86 5.97 -4.68
C GLY A 40 7.67 6.51 -5.47
N ASP A 41 7.21 5.69 -6.40
CA ASP A 41 5.96 5.91 -7.11
C ASP A 41 4.93 4.90 -6.58
N GLY A 42 3.69 5.35 -6.42
CA GLY A 42 2.59 4.45 -6.10
C GLY A 42 2.00 3.83 -7.37
N LEU A 43 1.06 2.91 -7.17
CA LEU A 43 0.19 2.39 -8.23
C LEU A 43 -1.27 2.72 -7.90
N MET A 44 -2.15 2.71 -8.90
CA MET A 44 -3.58 2.96 -8.73
C MET A 44 -4.39 2.35 -9.87
N GLN A 45 -5.64 1.95 -9.61
CA GLN A 45 -6.64 1.67 -10.65
C GLN A 45 -7.65 2.82 -10.82
N SER A 46 -7.75 3.72 -9.85
CA SER A 46 -8.61 4.89 -9.89
C SER A 46 -7.90 6.11 -9.30
N ASN A 47 -8.46 7.30 -9.50
CA ASN A 47 -7.88 8.52 -8.92
C ASN A 47 -8.07 8.61 -7.40
N LEU A 48 -8.88 7.72 -6.80
CA LEU A 48 -9.28 7.74 -5.40
C LEU A 48 -8.37 6.98 -4.45
N LEU A 49 -7.74 5.89 -4.91
CA LEU A 49 -7.01 5.00 -4.02
C LEU A 49 -5.66 4.63 -4.64
N HIS A 50 -4.59 4.96 -3.92
CA HIS A 50 -3.22 4.82 -4.39
C HIS A 50 -2.50 3.85 -3.46
N ILE A 51 -1.90 2.80 -4.00
CA ILE A 51 -1.11 1.85 -3.22
C ILE A 51 0.36 2.23 -3.26
N PHE A 52 0.98 2.26 -2.07
CA PHE A 52 2.42 2.43 -1.86
C PHE A 52 2.98 1.26 -1.07
N PHE A 53 4.23 0.90 -1.32
CA PHE A 53 4.89 -0.22 -0.63
C PHE A 53 5.96 0.29 0.34
N ASP A 54 5.72 0.11 1.63
CA ASP A 54 6.68 0.43 2.68
C ASP A 54 7.62 -0.76 2.91
N ILE A 55 8.87 -0.56 2.51
CA ILE A 55 9.97 -1.52 2.69
C ILE A 55 10.77 -1.28 3.98
N GLU A 56 10.54 -0.16 4.65
CA GLU A 56 11.29 0.33 5.82
C GLU A 56 10.73 -0.27 7.12
N THR A 57 9.41 -0.24 7.30
CA THR A 57 8.76 -0.71 8.53
C THR A 57 9.07 -2.19 8.80
N GLY A 58 9.65 -2.49 9.96
CA GLY A 58 10.05 -3.84 10.40
C GLY A 58 11.12 -4.51 9.54
N ALA A 59 11.91 -3.74 8.79
CA ALA A 59 13.08 -4.27 8.09
C ALA A 59 14.16 -4.80 9.05
N ASP A 60 14.13 -4.39 10.32
CA ASP A 60 14.98 -4.86 11.40
C ASP A 60 14.54 -6.20 11.99
N TYR A 61 13.39 -6.73 11.60
CA TYR A 61 12.89 -8.00 12.14
C TYR A 61 13.62 -9.21 11.52
N PRO A 62 13.82 -10.30 12.28
CA PRO A 62 14.45 -11.52 11.77
C PRO A 62 13.75 -12.12 10.54
N ASP A 63 12.43 -11.99 10.45
CA ASP A 63 11.59 -12.45 9.35
C ASP A 63 11.13 -11.29 8.43
N GLY A 64 11.83 -10.16 8.48
CA GLY A 64 11.48 -8.98 7.71
C GLY A 64 11.47 -9.25 6.20
N ASP A 65 12.25 -10.20 5.68
CA ASP A 65 12.24 -10.59 4.27
C ASP A 65 10.99 -11.38 3.84
N GLU A 66 10.04 -11.64 4.75
CA GLU A 66 8.85 -12.45 4.46
C GLU A 66 7.57 -11.65 4.16
N TRP A 67 7.60 -10.34 4.41
CA TRP A 67 6.44 -9.46 4.33
C TRP A 67 6.86 -8.01 4.03
N PHE A 68 5.90 -7.19 3.62
CA PHE A 68 6.00 -5.74 3.54
C PHE A 68 4.66 -5.12 3.95
N ILE A 69 4.61 -3.80 4.14
CA ILE A 69 3.34 -3.09 4.34
C ILE A 69 2.91 -2.48 3.02
N ALA A 70 1.65 -2.70 2.64
CA ALA A 70 0.97 -1.93 1.61
C ALA A 70 0.20 -0.79 2.29
N ASP A 71 0.45 0.44 1.86
CA ASP A 71 -0.23 1.65 2.34
C ASP A 71 -1.17 2.16 1.25
N PHE A 72 -2.47 2.11 1.52
CA PHE A 72 -3.54 2.57 0.64
C PHE A 72 -3.89 4.01 1.00
N LEU A 73 -3.36 4.94 0.21
CA LEU A 73 -3.45 6.37 0.44
C LEU A 73 -4.56 6.99 -0.41
N PHE A 74 -5.38 7.82 0.21
CA PHE A 74 -6.29 8.71 -0.51
C PHE A 74 -5.60 9.98 -1.01
N PRO A 75 -6.09 10.58 -2.10
CA PRO A 75 -5.75 11.95 -2.46
C PRO A 75 -5.97 12.92 -1.30
N TYR A 76 -5.18 13.98 -1.30
CA TYR A 76 -5.33 15.09 -0.37
C TYR A 76 -6.76 15.65 -0.40
N SER A 77 -7.19 16.26 0.71
CA SER A 77 -8.41 17.09 0.83
C SER A 77 -9.77 16.39 0.72
N MET A 78 -9.82 15.06 0.90
CA MET A 78 -11.07 14.30 0.95
C MET A 78 -11.67 14.28 2.36
N ASN A 79 -12.96 14.56 2.48
CA ASN A 79 -13.74 14.28 3.68
C ASN A 79 -14.38 12.91 3.53
N ILE A 80 -13.99 11.96 4.39
CA ILE A 80 -14.60 10.63 4.40
C ILE A 80 -15.76 10.55 5.42
N PRO A 81 -16.80 9.74 5.15
CA PRO A 81 -17.87 9.44 6.11
C PRO A 81 -17.32 8.87 7.43
N ASP A 82 -18.04 9.11 8.54
CA ASP A 82 -17.62 8.65 9.87
C ASP A 82 -17.58 7.11 9.97
N GLU A 83 -18.41 6.42 9.20
CA GLU A 83 -18.55 4.96 9.20
C GLU A 83 -17.31 4.23 8.69
N ILE A 84 -16.45 4.91 7.92
CA ILE A 84 -15.21 4.37 7.36
C ILE A 84 -13.95 4.99 7.99
N LYS A 85 -14.11 5.63 9.16
CA LYS A 85 -13.01 6.09 10.00
C LYS A 85 -12.67 5.04 11.04
N GLY A 86 -11.38 4.78 11.23
CA GLY A 86 -10.89 3.86 12.25
C GLY A 86 -9.83 2.91 11.72
N ALA A 87 -9.23 2.16 12.63
CA ALA A 87 -8.13 1.24 12.30
C ALA A 87 -8.56 0.12 11.33
N ASP A 88 -9.84 -0.25 11.33
CA ASP A 88 -10.39 -1.26 10.43
C ASP A 88 -10.54 -0.75 8.98
N TYR A 89 -10.54 0.57 8.81
CA TYR A 89 -10.70 1.25 7.53
C TYR A 89 -9.62 2.32 7.42
N PHE A 90 -9.96 3.61 7.45
CA PHE A 90 -9.00 4.68 7.24
C PHE A 90 -8.65 5.40 8.55
N THR A 91 -7.36 5.59 8.76
CA THR A 91 -6.80 6.47 9.79
C THR A 91 -6.13 7.67 9.11
N THR A 92 -5.63 8.62 9.90
CA THR A 92 -4.95 9.80 9.35
C THR A 92 -3.45 9.68 9.47
N ILE A 93 -2.74 10.08 8.41
CA ILE A 93 -1.30 10.33 8.43
C ILE A 93 -1.05 11.81 8.21
N SER A 94 -0.25 12.41 9.10
CA SER A 94 0.12 13.81 8.98
C SER A 94 1.18 14.00 7.91
N ALA A 95 1.01 15.05 7.13
CA ALA A 95 1.97 15.57 6.17
C ALA A 95 2.57 16.89 6.67
N GLU A 96 3.62 17.34 5.99
CA GLU A 96 4.12 18.70 6.17
C GLU A 96 3.01 19.73 5.86
N GLU A 97 3.05 20.88 6.55
CA GLU A 97 2.06 21.97 6.44
C GLU A 97 0.67 21.72 7.05
N GLY A 98 0.55 20.82 8.03
CA GLY A 98 -0.72 20.62 8.77
C GLY A 98 -1.83 19.94 7.95
N LYS A 99 -1.44 19.30 6.85
CA LYS A 99 -2.31 18.52 5.97
C LYS A 99 -2.37 17.08 6.48
N ASN A 100 -3.56 16.50 6.58
CA ASN A 100 -3.75 15.10 6.92
C ASN A 100 -4.27 14.35 5.69
N PHE A 101 -3.72 13.16 5.46
CA PHE A 101 -4.20 12.23 4.45
C PHE A 101 -4.93 11.08 5.14
N TRP A 102 -5.94 10.53 4.48
CA TRP A 102 -6.57 9.29 4.91
C TRP A 102 -5.81 8.11 4.30
N HIS A 103 -5.53 7.11 5.12
CA HIS A 103 -4.83 5.92 4.64
C HIS A 103 -5.21 4.67 5.43
N HIS A 104 -4.96 3.51 4.81
CA HIS A 104 -5.09 2.20 5.42
C HIS A 104 -3.79 1.43 5.22
N ARG A 105 -3.29 0.77 6.26
CA ARG A 105 -2.04 0.01 6.20
C ARG A 105 -2.33 -1.46 6.41
N GLU A 106 -1.86 -2.28 5.48
CA GLU A 106 -2.08 -3.72 5.50
C GLU A 106 -0.75 -4.48 5.40
N MET A 107 -0.59 -5.55 6.18
CA MET A 107 0.62 -6.36 6.14
C MET A 107 0.48 -7.48 5.10
N VAL A 108 1.26 -7.40 4.03
CA VAL A 108 1.25 -8.41 2.96
C VAL A 108 2.36 -9.41 3.22
N ARG A 109 1.99 -10.61 3.69
CA ARG A 109 2.92 -11.72 3.92
C ARG A 109 2.97 -12.64 2.70
N TYR A 110 4.14 -12.77 2.09
CA TYR A 110 4.36 -13.56 0.87
C TYR A 110 5.28 -14.75 1.06
N LYS A 111 5.82 -14.92 2.27
CA LYS A 111 6.64 -16.07 2.66
C LYS A 111 6.30 -16.46 4.10
N TYR A 112 6.38 -17.75 4.37
CA TYR A 112 6.27 -18.30 5.72
C TYR A 112 7.30 -19.41 5.86
N GLY A 113 8.44 -19.09 6.46
CA GLY A 113 9.59 -19.99 6.53
C GLY A 113 10.09 -20.37 5.13
N LYS A 114 9.93 -21.63 4.73
CA LYS A 114 10.39 -22.12 3.40
C LYS A 114 9.34 -22.00 2.29
N THR A 115 8.09 -21.73 2.63
CA THR A 115 6.98 -21.71 1.66
C THR A 115 6.79 -20.28 1.12
N LYS A 116 6.80 -20.13 -0.20
CA LYS A 116 6.47 -18.87 -0.89
C LYS A 116 5.00 -18.90 -1.31
N LYS A 117 4.28 -17.82 -1.04
CA LYS A 117 2.83 -17.65 -1.27
C LYS A 117 2.54 -16.37 -2.04
N LEU A 118 3.36 -16.10 -3.06
CA LEU A 118 3.32 -14.85 -3.82
C LEU A 118 1.95 -14.61 -4.48
N THR A 119 1.37 -15.63 -5.11
CA THR A 119 0.05 -15.54 -5.73
C THR A 119 -1.05 -15.28 -4.70
N GLU A 120 -1.07 -16.00 -3.58
CA GLU A 120 -2.05 -15.76 -2.50
C GLU A 120 -1.92 -14.35 -1.92
N ALA A 121 -0.68 -13.86 -1.77
CA ALA A 121 -0.42 -12.50 -1.29
C ALA A 121 -0.87 -11.42 -2.29
N LEU A 122 -0.74 -11.68 -3.59
CA LEU A 122 -1.26 -10.82 -4.65
C LEU A 122 -2.79 -10.80 -4.67
N GLU A 123 -3.43 -11.97 -4.58
CA GLU A 123 -4.89 -12.10 -4.50
C GLU A 123 -5.46 -11.36 -3.28
N PHE A 124 -4.78 -11.49 -2.14
CA PHE A 124 -5.12 -10.74 -0.93
C PHE A 124 -5.02 -9.23 -1.16
N LEU A 125 -3.94 -8.76 -1.78
CA LEU A 125 -3.73 -7.34 -2.05
C LEU A 125 -4.78 -6.76 -3.01
N ASP A 126 -5.09 -7.47 -4.09
CA ASP A 126 -6.13 -7.08 -5.06
C ASP A 126 -7.53 -7.08 -4.41
N THR A 127 -7.84 -8.10 -3.62
CA THR A 127 -9.11 -8.17 -2.86
C THR A 127 -9.24 -6.99 -1.90
N LYS A 128 -8.18 -6.68 -1.15
CA LYS A 128 -8.16 -5.55 -0.22
C LYS A 128 -8.27 -4.22 -0.93
N TYR A 129 -7.59 -4.04 -2.06
CA TYR A 129 -7.74 -2.84 -2.87
C TYR A 129 -9.21 -2.64 -3.31
N LYS A 130 -9.85 -3.68 -3.83
CA LYS A 130 -11.26 -3.62 -4.29
C LYS A 130 -12.23 -3.35 -3.16
N GLU A 131 -12.03 -3.98 -2.00
CA GLU A 131 -12.81 -3.76 -0.79
C GLU A 131 -12.75 -2.28 -0.37
N LEU A 132 -11.54 -1.76 -0.17
CA LEU A 132 -11.32 -0.37 0.21
C LEU A 132 -11.81 0.60 -0.87
N HIS A 133 -11.59 0.30 -2.14
CA HIS A 133 -12.06 1.12 -3.26
C HIS A 133 -13.58 1.25 -3.26
N SER A 134 -14.32 0.15 -3.02
CA SER A 134 -15.78 0.15 -3.04
C SER A 134 -16.42 1.07 -1.97
N LEU A 135 -15.72 1.25 -0.84
CA LEU A 135 -16.15 2.14 0.24
C LEU A 135 -16.05 3.62 -0.15
N VAL A 136 -15.27 3.92 -1.19
CA VAL A 136 -14.78 5.27 -1.46
C VAL A 136 -15.08 5.75 -2.87
N GLU A 137 -15.42 4.81 -3.77
CA GLU A 137 -15.97 5.06 -5.09
C GLU A 137 -17.10 6.12 -5.11
N PRO A 138 -18.05 6.15 -4.14
CA PRO A 138 -19.09 7.19 -4.11
C PRO A 138 -18.56 8.62 -3.94
N LEU A 139 -17.30 8.77 -3.49
CA LEU A 139 -16.61 10.05 -3.29
C LEU A 139 -15.88 10.52 -4.55
N GLU A 140 -15.82 9.73 -5.63
CA GLU A 140 -15.07 10.11 -6.84
C GLU A 140 -15.55 11.42 -7.45
N LYS A 141 -16.87 11.68 -7.37
CA LYS A 141 -17.50 12.92 -7.83
C LYS A 141 -16.96 14.18 -7.13
N ASP A 142 -16.34 14.04 -5.97
CA ASP A 142 -15.82 15.14 -5.18
C ASP A 142 -14.34 15.45 -5.52
N ILE A 143 -13.70 14.59 -6.32
CA ILE A 143 -12.37 14.84 -6.91
C ILE A 143 -12.54 15.83 -8.07
N LYS A 144 -11.84 16.97 -7.99
CA LYS A 144 -11.79 18.01 -9.02
C LYS A 144 -10.62 17.82 -9.98
#